data_AF-A0A841DWC5-F1
#
_entry.id   AF-A0A841DWC5-F1
#
_cell.length_a   1.000
_cell.length_b   1.000
_cell.length_c   1.000
_cell.angle_alpha   90.00
_cell.angle_beta   90.00
_cell.angle_gamma   90.00
#
_symmetry.space_group_name_H-M   'P 1'
#
loop_
_entity.id
_entity.type
_entity.pdbx_description
1 polymer ?
#
loop_
_entity_poly.entity_id
_entity_poly.type
_entity_poly.pdbx_seq_one_letter_code
_entity_poly.pdbx_strand_id
1 'polypeptide(L)'
;MKITGARETLAAFRKLPKDATVALRDANTRISQDLALRIRLAAETANGQSALVAPTVKAKRDRVPSVQAGGKKRAGKQARRSRGQRPTTVSDLIYGSNFGANFLKQFPKPTQPDHWFFDTVESNQELIERQWLKAVDDVLGKWGSGA
;
A
#
# COMPACT_ATOMS: atom_id res chain seq x y z
N MET A 1 -8.08 1.03 1.24
CA MET A 1 -8.51 -0.36 1.46
C MET A 1 -9.38 -0.42 2.70
N LYS A 2 -10.60 -0.92 2.57
CA LYS A 2 -11.49 -1.21 3.71
C LYS A 2 -11.62 -2.74 3.78
N ILE A 3 -11.49 -3.31 4.97
CA ILE A 3 -11.74 -4.73 5.22
C ILE A 3 -12.91 -4.82 6.19
N THR A 4 -13.91 -5.61 5.84
CA THR A 4 -15.12 -5.77 6.65
C THR A 4 -14.78 -6.49 7.96
N GLY A 5 -15.34 -6.04 9.07
CA GLY A 5 -15.13 -6.68 10.38
C GLY A 5 -13.75 -6.46 11.01
N ALA A 6 -12.84 -5.70 10.36
CA ALA A 6 -11.47 -5.54 10.83
C ALA A 6 -11.39 -4.95 12.25
N ARG A 7 -12.28 -4.03 12.61
CA ARG A 7 -12.25 -3.39 13.92
C ARG A 7 -12.65 -4.36 15.04
N GLU A 8 -13.68 -5.15 14.79
CA GLU A 8 -14.24 -6.16 15.69
C GLU A 8 -13.21 -7.26 15.93
N THR A 9 -12.61 -7.78 14.86
CA THR A 9 -11.52 -8.77 14.95
C THR A 9 -10.34 -8.24 15.75
N LEU A 10 -9.87 -7.01 15.46
CA LEU A 10 -8.76 -6.42 16.20
C LEU A 10 -9.09 -6.20 17.68
N ALA A 11 -10.36 -6.00 18.04
CA ALA A 11 -10.79 -5.93 19.43
C ALA A 11 -10.75 -7.32 20.10
N ALA A 12 -11.18 -8.37 19.42
CA ALA A 12 -11.10 -9.75 19.91
C ALA A 12 -9.64 -10.18 20.17
N PHE A 13 -8.72 -9.83 19.26
CA PHE A 13 -7.29 -10.11 19.41
C PHE A 13 -6.63 -9.46 20.62
N ARG A 14 -7.20 -8.39 21.19
CA ARG A 14 -6.69 -7.77 22.43
C ARG A 14 -6.87 -8.67 23.65
N LYS A 15 -7.80 -9.63 23.59
CA LYS A 15 -8.06 -10.59 24.67
C LYS A 15 -7.18 -11.84 24.56
N LEU A 16 -6.44 -12.00 23.46
CA LEU A 16 -5.58 -13.15 23.20
C LEU A 16 -4.14 -12.89 23.67
N PRO A 17 -3.33 -13.95 23.83
CA PRO A 17 -1.89 -13.82 24.07
C PRO A 17 -1.20 -12.97 23.00
N LYS A 18 -0.12 -12.29 23.37
CA LYS A 18 0.66 -11.43 22.45
C LYS A 18 1.14 -12.20 21.22
N ASP A 19 1.39 -13.50 21.36
CA ASP A 19 1.82 -14.38 20.27
C ASP A 19 0.78 -14.53 19.16
N ALA A 20 -0.52 -14.47 19.47
CA ALA A 20 -1.57 -14.46 18.46
C ALA A 20 -1.49 -13.21 17.58
N THR A 21 -1.21 -12.05 18.19
CA THR A 21 -1.00 -10.80 17.43
C THR A 21 0.26 -10.84 16.57
N VAL A 22 1.33 -11.48 17.06
CA VAL A 22 2.57 -11.69 16.28
C VAL A 22 2.28 -12.58 15.07
N ALA A 23 1.59 -13.71 15.28
CA ALA A 23 1.23 -14.64 14.21
C ALA A 23 0.35 -13.98 13.14
N LEU A 24 -0.65 -13.17 13.54
CA LEU A 24 -1.47 -12.41 12.59
C LEU A 24 -0.63 -11.41 11.77
N ARG A 25 0.30 -10.69 12.40
CA ARG A 25 1.20 -9.77 11.69
C ARG A 25 2.10 -10.49 10.69
N ASP A 26 2.57 -11.68 11.04
CA ASP A 26 3.45 -12.49 10.18
C ASP A 26 2.67 -13.07 9.00
N ALA A 27 1.45 -13.58 9.23
CA ALA A 27 0.55 -14.04 8.18
C ALA A 27 0.24 -12.91 7.18
N ASN A 28 -0.10 -11.72 7.68
CA ASN A 28 -0.42 -10.57 6.85
C ASN A 28 0.78 -9.98 6.10
N THR A 29 2.00 -10.26 6.56
CA THR A 29 3.21 -9.83 5.86
C THR A 29 3.27 -10.47 4.48
N ARG A 30 2.88 -11.75 4.35
CA ARG A 30 2.83 -12.45 3.05
C ARG A 30 1.80 -11.85 2.11
N ILE A 31 0.59 -11.57 2.61
CA ILE A 31 -0.48 -10.91 1.84
C ILE A 31 0.01 -9.55 1.34
N SER A 32 0.65 -8.78 2.22
CA SER A 32 1.19 -7.46 1.89
C SER A 32 2.36 -7.53 0.91
N GLN A 33 3.17 -8.60 0.95
CA GLN A 33 4.25 -8.84 -0.02
C GLN A 33 3.70 -9.14 -1.42
N ASP A 34 2.67 -9.99 -1.53
CA ASP A 34 2.02 -10.28 -2.82
C ASP A 34 1.40 -9.00 -3.42
N LEU A 35 0.65 -8.24 -2.62
CA LEU A 35 0.10 -6.96 -3.08
C LEU A 35 1.20 -5.97 -3.48
N ALA A 36 2.29 -5.89 -2.72
CA ALA A 36 3.41 -5.03 -3.06
C ALA A 36 4.06 -5.43 -4.39
N LEU A 37 4.18 -6.72 -4.69
CA LEU A 37 4.69 -7.20 -5.99
C LEU A 37 3.76 -6.80 -7.13
N ARG A 38 2.45 -6.97 -6.98
CA ARG A 38 1.45 -6.55 -7.99
C ARG A 38 1.50 -5.06 -8.26
N ILE A 39 1.59 -4.25 -7.21
CA ILE A 39 1.72 -2.79 -7.33
C ILE A 39 3.04 -2.40 -8.01
N ARG A 40 4.15 -3.10 -7.73
CA ARG A 40 5.43 -2.86 -8.43
C ARG A 40 5.31 -3.13 -9.92
N LEU A 41 4.73 -4.27 -10.29
CA LEU A 41 4.54 -4.64 -11.69
C LEU A 41 3.65 -3.63 -12.42
N ALA A 42 2.53 -3.23 -11.81
CA ALA A 42 1.65 -2.20 -12.38
C ALA A 42 2.36 -0.85 -12.53
N ALA A 43 3.19 -0.46 -11.55
CA ALA A 43 3.98 0.76 -11.63
C ALA A 43 4.99 0.73 -12.78
N GLU A 44 5.64 -0.41 -13.01
CA GLU A 44 6.62 -0.62 -14.08
C GLU A 44 6.00 -0.62 -15.48
N THR A 45 4.76 -1.10 -15.61
CA THR A 45 4.09 -1.23 -16.91
C THR A 45 3.21 -0.04 -17.29
N ALA A 46 2.78 0.79 -16.33
CA ALA A 46 1.88 1.92 -16.60
C ALA A 46 2.54 3.00 -17.47
N ASN A 47 3.59 3.66 -16.96
CA ASN A 47 4.36 4.66 -17.70
C ASN A 47 5.71 4.95 -17.04
N GLY A 48 6.60 5.70 -17.72
CA GLY A 48 7.95 5.99 -17.22
C GLY A 48 8.03 6.78 -15.90
N GLN A 49 7.02 7.59 -15.57
CA GLN A 49 6.93 8.26 -14.26
C GLN A 49 6.49 7.29 -13.17
N SER A 50 5.50 6.45 -13.45
CA SER A 50 5.03 5.38 -12.56
C SER A 50 6.15 4.38 -12.25
N ALA A 51 7.02 4.07 -13.21
CA ALA A 51 8.16 3.18 -13.00
C ALA A 51 9.15 3.68 -11.92
N LEU A 52 9.24 5.00 -11.70
CA LEU A 52 10.05 5.58 -10.63
C LEU A 52 9.46 5.34 -9.23
N VAL A 53 8.17 4.94 -9.16
CA VAL A 53 7.48 4.58 -7.92
C VAL A 53 7.79 3.15 -7.50
N ALA A 54 7.94 2.22 -8.45
CA ALA A 54 8.09 0.79 -8.18
C ALA A 54 9.14 0.46 -7.09
N PRO A 55 10.35 1.04 -7.09
CA PRO A 55 11.38 0.72 -6.08
C PRO A 55 11.03 1.17 -4.65
N THR A 56 10.01 2.02 -4.49
CA THR A 56 9.57 2.53 -3.18
C THR A 56 8.43 1.72 -2.58
N VAL A 57 7.80 0.85 -3.38
CA VAL A 57 6.69 0.02 -2.95
C VAL A 57 7.21 -1.07 -2.02
N LYS A 58 6.68 -1.16 -0.80
CA LYS A 58 7.09 -2.16 0.18
C LYS A 58 5.90 -2.62 1.03
N ALA A 59 5.89 -3.91 1.34
CA ALA A 59 4.99 -4.48 2.33
C ALA A 59 5.28 -3.89 3.71
N LYS A 60 4.22 -3.67 4.50
CA LYS A 60 4.34 -3.36 5.93
C LYS A 60 3.84 -4.55 6.75
N ARG A 61 4.54 -4.80 7.84
CA ARG A 61 4.12 -5.77 8.85
C ARG A 61 3.10 -5.12 9.79
N ASP A 62 1.84 -5.50 9.66
CA ASP A 62 0.75 -5.01 10.52
C ASP A 62 -0.37 -6.06 10.68
N ARG A 63 -1.32 -5.81 11.58
CA ARG A 63 -2.47 -6.68 11.86
C ARG A 63 -3.55 -6.64 10.78
N VAL A 64 -3.41 -5.71 9.84
CA VAL A 64 -4.19 -5.59 8.60
C VAL A 64 -3.20 -5.49 7.44
N PRO A 65 -3.41 -6.17 6.30
CA PRO A 65 -2.52 -6.09 5.16
C PRO A 65 -2.34 -4.64 4.72
N SER A 66 -1.09 -4.21 4.52
CA SER A 66 -0.81 -2.84 4.13
C SER A 66 0.48 -2.70 3.35
N VAL A 67 0.46 -1.80 2.37
CA VAL A 67 1.60 -1.48 1.51
C VAL A 67 1.93 -0.01 1.65
N GLN A 68 3.22 0.30 1.67
CA GLN A 68 3.74 1.66 1.52
C GLN A 68 4.20 1.86 0.09
N ALA A 69 3.81 2.95 -0.54
CA ALA A 69 4.37 3.40 -1.81
C ALA A 69 4.75 4.89 -1.74
N GLY A 70 5.81 5.27 -2.45
CA GLY A 70 6.32 6.63 -2.49
C GLY A 70 7.12 7.06 -1.26
N GLY A 71 6.84 8.27 -0.80
CA GLY A 71 7.54 8.95 0.30
C GLY A 71 8.29 10.19 -0.16
N LYS A 72 9.02 10.81 0.78
CA LYS A 72 9.78 12.06 0.57
C LYS A 72 11.07 11.88 -0.25
N LYS A 73 11.34 10.66 -0.74
CA LYS A 73 12.49 10.40 -1.62
C LYS A 73 12.31 11.18 -2.91
N ARG A 74 13.40 11.75 -3.42
CA ARG A 74 13.39 12.48 -4.70
C ARG A 74 13.10 11.52 -5.84
N ALA A 75 12.22 11.93 -6.74
CA ALA A 75 11.89 11.20 -7.96
C ALA A 75 12.92 11.51 -9.06
N GLY A 76 13.56 10.45 -9.59
CA GLY A 76 14.46 10.51 -10.74
C GLY A 76 15.68 11.43 -10.58
N LYS A 77 16.38 11.67 -11.70
CA LYS A 77 17.46 12.66 -11.80
C LYS A 77 16.83 14.02 -12.09
N GLN A 78 16.95 14.94 -11.14
CA GLN A 78 16.34 16.28 -11.27
C GLN A 78 17.34 17.27 -11.85
N ALA A 79 16.90 18.03 -12.86
CA ALA A 79 17.69 19.14 -13.43
C ALA A 79 18.00 20.21 -12.37
N ARG A 80 18.99 21.06 -12.65
CA ARG A 80 19.32 22.23 -11.81
C ARG A 80 18.04 23.04 -11.62
N ARG A 81 17.58 23.12 -10.36
CA ARG A 81 16.34 23.80 -10.00
C ARG A 81 16.58 25.30 -9.91
N SER A 82 15.59 26.09 -10.31
CA SER A 82 15.56 27.51 -9.96
C SER A 82 15.46 27.69 -8.44
N ARG A 83 16.03 28.78 -7.93
CA ARG A 83 16.03 29.11 -6.49
C ARG A 83 14.58 29.11 -5.96
N GLY A 84 14.30 28.32 -4.92
CA GLY A 84 12.98 28.22 -4.30
C GLY A 84 12.10 27.04 -4.74
N GLN A 85 12.49 26.24 -5.75
CA GLN A 85 11.70 25.07 -6.12
C GLN A 85 11.99 23.83 -5.25
N ARG A 86 10.93 23.25 -4.67
CA ARG A 86 11.02 21.99 -3.92
C ARG A 86 11.30 20.80 -4.87
N PRO A 87 12.10 19.81 -4.45
CA PRO A 87 12.26 18.58 -5.21
C PRO A 87 10.91 17.89 -5.44
N THR A 88 10.69 17.35 -6.65
CA THR A 88 9.63 16.36 -6.88
C THR A 88 9.93 15.10 -6.07
N THR A 89 8.97 14.63 -5.30
CA THR A 89 9.09 13.39 -4.53
C THR A 89 8.36 12.25 -5.23
N VAL A 90 8.65 11.02 -4.84
CA VAL A 90 7.93 9.85 -5.39
C VAL A 90 6.44 9.89 -5.00
N SER A 91 6.09 10.42 -3.84
CA SER A 91 4.68 10.67 -3.50
C SER A 91 4.02 11.68 -4.44
N ASP A 92 4.74 12.72 -4.87
CA ASP A 92 4.20 13.68 -5.85
C ASP A 92 3.93 12.99 -7.20
N LEU A 93 4.70 11.95 -7.59
CA LEU A 93 4.40 11.17 -8.80
C LEU A 93 3.08 10.40 -8.67
N ILE A 94 2.82 9.76 -7.53
CA ILE A 94 1.58 9.01 -7.32
C ILE A 94 0.38 9.97 -7.32
N TYR A 95 0.41 11.03 -6.51
CA TYR A 95 -0.77 11.89 -6.37
C TYR A 95 -0.89 12.92 -7.50
N GLY A 96 0.22 13.50 -7.95
CA GLY A 96 0.24 14.53 -9.00
C GLY A 96 -0.17 13.99 -10.37
N SER A 97 0.24 12.78 -10.74
CA SER A 97 -0.20 12.16 -12.00
C SER A 97 -1.70 11.82 -12.01
N ASN A 98 -2.25 11.46 -10.84
CA ASN A 98 -3.63 11.02 -10.72
C ASN A 98 -4.63 12.17 -10.47
N PHE A 99 -4.22 13.24 -9.81
CA PHE A 99 -5.12 14.30 -9.36
C PHE A 99 -4.70 15.71 -9.79
N GLY A 100 -3.49 15.85 -10.33
CA GLY A 100 -2.88 17.16 -10.57
C GLY A 100 -2.46 17.87 -9.27
N ALA A 101 -1.80 19.01 -9.41
CA ALA A 101 -1.40 19.86 -8.29
C ALA A 101 -1.30 21.33 -8.70
N ASN A 102 -1.96 22.22 -7.95
CA ASN A 102 -1.94 23.66 -8.23
C ASN A 102 -0.57 24.33 -8.00
N PHE A 103 0.29 23.69 -7.21
CA PHE A 103 1.58 24.23 -6.76
C PHE A 103 2.79 23.52 -7.37
N LEU A 104 2.55 22.45 -8.14
CA LEU A 104 3.58 21.75 -8.90
C LEU A 104 3.24 21.88 -10.38
N LYS A 105 3.89 22.82 -11.08
CA LYS A 105 3.62 23.11 -12.50
C LYS A 105 3.78 21.87 -13.42
N GLN A 106 4.57 20.89 -13.00
CA GLN A 106 4.77 19.62 -13.71
C GLN A 106 3.58 18.65 -13.61
N PHE A 107 2.59 18.91 -12.76
CA PHE A 107 1.37 18.12 -12.62
C PHE A 107 0.15 19.03 -12.83
N PRO A 108 -0.14 19.44 -14.08
CA PRO A 108 -1.43 20.08 -14.37
C PRO A 108 -2.58 19.13 -14.03
N LYS A 109 -3.80 19.66 -13.92
CA LYS A 109 -4.99 18.81 -13.74
C LYS A 109 -5.06 17.81 -14.92
N PRO A 110 -5.03 16.50 -14.66
CA PRO A 110 -5.01 15.51 -15.73
C PRO A 110 -6.36 15.49 -16.45
N THR A 111 -6.31 15.43 -17.79
CA THR A 111 -7.50 15.17 -18.63
C THR A 111 -7.88 13.70 -18.63
N GLN A 112 -6.88 12.81 -18.49
CA GLN A 112 -7.03 11.36 -18.32
C GLN A 112 -6.08 10.89 -17.21
N PRO A 113 -6.58 10.74 -15.97
CA PRO A 113 -5.79 10.20 -14.87
C PRO A 113 -5.55 8.70 -15.06
N ASP A 114 -4.32 8.25 -14.78
CA ASP A 114 -3.86 6.87 -15.06
C ASP A 114 -4.33 5.85 -14.00
N HIS A 115 -4.73 6.28 -12.81
CA HIS A 115 -5.29 5.52 -11.66
C HIS A 115 -4.68 4.16 -11.30
N TRP A 116 -3.61 3.72 -11.97
CA TRP A 116 -3.02 2.37 -11.92
C TRP A 116 -2.79 1.88 -10.50
N PHE A 117 -2.36 2.78 -9.60
CA PHE A 117 -2.07 2.44 -8.21
C PHE A 117 -3.36 2.09 -7.45
N PHE A 118 -4.39 2.90 -7.61
CA PHE A 118 -5.67 2.72 -6.93
C PHE A 118 -6.41 1.54 -7.54
N ASP A 119 -6.44 1.43 -8.86
CA ASP A 119 -7.05 0.32 -9.60
C ASP A 119 -6.41 -1.03 -9.23
N THR A 120 -5.08 -1.07 -9.06
CA THR A 120 -4.39 -2.28 -8.61
C THR A 120 -4.80 -2.67 -7.18
N VAL A 121 -4.96 -1.70 -6.28
CA VAL A 121 -5.39 -1.98 -4.90
C VAL A 121 -6.85 -2.44 -4.87
N GLU A 122 -7.73 -1.78 -5.62
CA GLU A 122 -9.16 -2.07 -5.67
C GLU A 122 -9.45 -3.43 -6.30
N SER A 123 -8.81 -3.75 -7.44
CA SER A 123 -8.95 -5.05 -8.11
C SER A 123 -8.48 -6.24 -7.28
N ASN A 124 -7.63 -6.02 -6.27
CA ASN A 124 -7.14 -7.06 -5.37
C ASN A 124 -7.86 -7.09 -4.01
N GLN A 125 -8.82 -6.18 -3.77
CA GLN A 125 -9.45 -6.01 -2.46
C GLN A 125 -10.15 -7.30 -1.97
N GLU A 126 -10.95 -7.94 -2.82
CA GLU A 126 -11.65 -9.17 -2.45
C GLU A 126 -10.70 -10.32 -2.11
N LEU A 127 -9.62 -10.46 -2.89
CA LEU A 127 -8.61 -11.49 -2.66
C LEU A 127 -7.91 -11.26 -1.32
N ILE A 128 -7.53 -10.01 -1.03
CA ILE A 128 -6.90 -9.62 0.24
C ILE A 128 -7.84 -9.88 1.41
N GLU A 129 -9.12 -9.53 1.28
CA GLU A 129 -10.12 -9.75 2.33
C GLU A 129 -10.29 -11.24 2.62
N ARG A 130 -10.44 -12.08 1.59
CA ARG A 130 -10.50 -13.54 1.76
C ARG A 130 -9.26 -14.11 2.44
N GLN A 131 -8.07 -13.70 2.02
CA GLN A 131 -6.82 -14.17 2.61
C GLN A 131 -6.65 -13.71 4.06
N TRP A 132 -7.07 -12.48 4.36
CA TRP A 132 -6.99 -11.92 5.71
C TRP A 132 -7.96 -12.61 6.67
N LEU A 133 -9.21 -12.83 6.24
CA LEU A 133 -10.20 -13.57 7.04
C LEU A 133 -9.71 -14.99 7.33
N LYS A 134 -9.16 -15.68 6.33
CA LYS A 134 -8.53 -16.99 6.52
C LYS A 134 -7.39 -16.94 7.55
N ALA A 135 -6.50 -15.94 7.46
CA ALA A 135 -5.40 -15.79 8.41
C ALA A 135 -5.89 -15.53 9.84
N VAL A 136 -6.98 -14.76 9.98
CA VAL A 136 -7.66 -14.53 11.25
C VAL A 136 -8.21 -15.83 11.80
N ASP A 137 -8.94 -16.60 11.00
CA ASP A 137 -9.55 -17.87 11.42
C ASP A 137 -8.47 -18.90 11.82
N ASP A 138 -7.39 -19.02 11.04
CA ASP A 138 -6.28 -19.93 11.34
C ASP A 138 -5.61 -19.56 12.68
N VAL A 139 -5.46 -18.26 12.98
CA VAL A 139 -4.93 -17.79 14.26
C VAL A 139 -5.94 -17.99 15.39
N LEU A 140 -7.21 -17.66 15.19
CA LEU A 140 -8.24 -17.89 16.21
C LEU A 140 -8.38 -19.39 16.52
N GLY A 141 -8.32 -20.27 15.53
CA GLY A 141 -8.36 -21.72 15.72
C GLY A 141 -7.20 -22.23 16.57
N LYS A 142 -5.99 -21.70 16.38
CA LYS A 142 -4.79 -22.12 17.13
C LYS A 142 -4.82 -21.70 18.60
N TRP A 143 -5.40 -20.55 18.93
CA TRP A 143 -5.41 -20.03 20.31
C TRP A 143 -6.78 -20.13 21.01
N GLY A 144 -7.86 -20.31 20.27
CA GLY A 144 -9.22 -20.48 20.80
C GLY A 144 -9.54 -21.92 21.21
N SER A 145 -8.77 -22.91 20.75
CA SER A 145 -8.92 -24.32 21.14
C SER A 145 -8.13 -24.71 22.40
N GLY A 146 -7.46 -23.76 23.06
CA GLY A 146 -6.67 -23.97 24.28
C GLY A 146 -7.12 -23.12 25.48
N ALA A 147 -8.36 -22.61 25.46
CA ALA A 147 -9.00 -21.88 26.55
C ALA A 147 -10.17 -22.66 27.14
#